data_AF-A0A966MW96-F1
#
_entry.id   AF-A0A966MW96-F1
#
_cell.length_a   1.000
_cell.length_b   1.000
_cell.length_c   1.000
_cell.angle_alpha   90.00
_cell.angle_beta   90.00
_cell.angle_gamma   90.00
#
_symmetry.space_group_name_H-M   'P 1'
#
loop_
_entity.id
_entity.type
_entity.pdbx_description
1 polymer ?
#
loop_
_entity_poly.entity_id
_entity_poly.type
_entity_poly.pdbx_seq_one_letter_code
_entity_poly.pdbx_strand_id
1 'polypeptide(L)'
;MTAASIREARRRLEALQTQVQQQREAALRAAGETGDGSLHDVEWPVAIVPRHRARLRRLAARRKRAFLGRVRALVAAVRRSTADEDERTVDAPAELDETATRVVIATCSACRGSCCGNGGDHAFLRTRTLREFMAAHPALDDNAVVAAYAAWLPENTLQPGCVYQGGQGCTLPRAMRSAICNAYLCGGLRRALLVANHDTRGVFVAYREGERVSGGRLRVLPVLSHG
;
A
#
# COMPACT_ATOMS: atom_id res chain seq x y z
N MET A 1 -23.93 13.66 -19.54
CA MET A 1 -23.98 14.42 -18.27
C MET A 1 -24.49 15.81 -18.56
N THR A 2 -25.42 16.33 -17.76
CA THR A 2 -26.00 17.68 -17.96
C THR A 2 -25.18 18.73 -17.21
N ALA A 3 -25.24 20.00 -17.64
CA ALA A 3 -24.59 21.11 -16.93
C ALA A 3 -25.04 21.24 -15.46
N ALA A 4 -26.30 20.86 -15.16
CA ALA A 4 -26.81 20.77 -13.79
C ALA A 4 -26.09 19.68 -12.97
N SER A 5 -25.86 18.49 -13.55
CA SER A 5 -25.12 17.41 -12.88
C SER A 5 -23.66 17.77 -12.60
N ILE A 6 -23.02 18.54 -13.49
CA ILE A 6 -21.64 19.01 -13.30
C ILE A 6 -21.56 20.00 -12.13
N ARG A 7 -22.49 20.97 -12.05
CA ARG A 7 -22.55 21.92 -10.93
C ARG A 7 -22.79 21.24 -9.60
N GLU A 8 -23.68 20.25 -9.58
CA GLU A 8 -23.94 19.46 -8.37
C GLU A 8 -22.71 18.65 -7.95
N ALA A 9 -22.05 17.97 -8.88
CA ALA A 9 -20.81 17.24 -8.60
C ALA A 9 -19.69 18.14 -8.05
N ARG A 10 -19.54 19.37 -8.57
CA ARG A 10 -18.60 20.37 -8.06
C ARG A 10 -18.92 20.78 -6.62
N ARG A 11 -20.17 21.13 -6.33
CA ARG A 11 -20.61 21.49 -4.96
C ARG A 11 -20.37 20.34 -3.97
N ARG A 12 -20.63 19.10 -4.39
CA ARG A 12 -20.34 17.91 -3.56
C ARG A 12 -18.83 17.76 -3.30
N LEU A 13 -18.00 17.98 -4.30
CA LEU A 13 -16.54 17.92 -4.15
C LEU A 13 -16.02 19.01 -3.20
N GLU A 14 -16.49 20.24 -3.36
CA GLU A 14 -16.14 21.38 -2.50
C GLU A 14 -16.56 21.13 -1.05
N ALA A 15 -17.78 20.64 -0.82
CA ALA A 15 -18.25 20.28 0.52
C ALA A 15 -17.38 19.20 1.17
N LEU A 16 -16.98 18.18 0.41
CA LEU A 16 -16.08 17.12 0.88
C LEU A 16 -14.68 17.65 1.23
N GLN A 17 -14.13 18.55 0.41
CA GLN A 17 -12.84 19.18 0.68
C GLN A 17 -12.88 20.02 1.97
N THR A 18 -13.91 20.86 2.12
CA THR A 18 -14.13 21.66 3.32
C THR A 18 -14.26 20.78 4.57
N GLN A 19 -15.05 19.70 4.49
CA GLN A 19 -15.22 18.77 5.60
C GLN A 19 -13.89 18.12 6.03
N VAL A 20 -13.07 17.69 5.06
CA VAL A 20 -11.77 17.05 5.33
C VAL A 20 -10.78 18.04 5.93
N GLN A 21 -10.77 19.28 5.45
CA GLN A 21 -9.90 20.32 5.97
C GLN A 21 -10.26 20.70 7.41
N GLN A 22 -11.56 20.87 7.71
CA GLN A 22 -12.04 21.12 9.07
C GLN A 22 -11.65 19.98 10.03
N GLN A 23 -11.76 18.72 9.60
CA GLN A 23 -11.34 17.56 10.40
C GLN A 23 -9.83 17.53 10.64
N ARG A 24 -9.03 17.90 9.64
CA ARG A 24 -7.57 18.00 9.76
C ARG A 24 -7.20 19.07 10.79
N GLU A 25 -7.75 20.26 10.68
CA GLU A 25 -7.48 21.36 11.60
C GLU A 25 -7.90 21.03 13.04
N ALA A 26 -9.06 20.39 13.21
CA ALA A 26 -9.50 19.91 14.52
C ALA A 26 -8.51 18.90 15.10
N ALA A 27 -8.00 17.96 14.30
CA ALA A 27 -7.01 16.98 14.75
C ALA A 27 -5.66 17.61 15.09
N LEU A 28 -5.22 18.64 14.35
CA LEU A 28 -3.99 19.39 14.63
C LEU A 28 -4.12 20.20 15.92
N ARG A 29 -5.24 20.89 16.14
CA ARG A 29 -5.51 21.60 17.40
C ARG A 29 -5.47 20.66 18.59
N ALA A 30 -6.17 19.52 18.51
CA ALA A 30 -6.18 18.51 19.57
C ALA A 30 -4.78 17.93 19.85
N ALA A 31 -3.93 17.76 18.82
CA ALA A 31 -2.56 17.29 19.01
C ALA A 31 -1.65 18.36 19.65
N GLY A 32 -1.83 19.63 19.30
CA GLY A 32 -1.13 20.76 19.91
C GLY A 32 -1.41 20.92 21.40
N GLU A 33 -2.67 20.74 21.81
CA GLU A 33 -3.09 20.77 23.22
C GLU A 33 -2.44 19.64 24.05
N THR A 34 -2.01 18.55 23.41
CA THR A 34 -1.32 17.43 24.08
C THR A 34 0.20 17.63 24.26
N GLY A 35 0.75 18.78 23.86
CA GLY A 35 2.10 19.21 24.25
C GLY A 35 3.22 18.98 23.23
N ASP A 36 2.91 18.60 21.99
CA ASP A 36 3.92 18.52 20.92
C ASP A 36 3.81 19.73 19.98
N GLY A 37 4.44 20.83 20.38
CA GLY A 37 4.46 22.09 19.60
C GLY A 37 5.12 21.96 18.22
N SER A 38 5.79 20.84 17.92
CA SER A 38 6.42 20.59 16.61
C SER A 38 5.43 20.22 15.51
N LEU A 39 4.14 20.04 15.84
CA LEU A 39 3.11 19.59 14.89
C LEU A 39 2.41 20.73 14.13
N HIS A 40 2.60 21.99 14.55
CA HIS A 40 1.88 23.15 13.99
C HIS A 40 2.51 23.76 12.74
N ASP A 41 3.84 23.71 12.59
CA ASP A 41 4.57 24.34 11.48
C ASP A 41 5.04 23.35 10.40
N VAL A 42 4.51 22.13 10.41
CA VAL A 42 4.88 21.07 9.46
C VAL A 42 3.73 20.73 8.53
N GLU A 43 4.06 20.43 7.27
CA GLU A 43 3.05 20.05 6.29
C GLU A 43 2.42 18.70 6.67
N TRP A 44 1.09 18.64 6.58
CA TRP A 44 0.31 17.43 6.84
C TRP A 44 -0.52 17.08 5.61
N PRO A 45 0.09 16.39 4.62
CA PRO A 45 -0.62 15.92 3.45
C PRO A 45 -1.91 15.18 3.81
N VAL A 46 -2.93 15.36 2.98
CA VAL A 46 -4.23 14.71 3.16
C VAL A 46 -4.33 13.48 2.28
N ALA A 47 -4.53 12.32 2.89
CA ALA A 47 -4.86 11.08 2.20
C ALA A 47 -6.31 10.67 2.49
N ILE A 48 -7.15 10.68 1.46
CA ILE A 48 -8.51 10.12 1.53
C ILE A 48 -8.48 8.70 0.98
N VAL A 49 -8.75 7.72 1.83
CA VAL A 49 -8.66 6.30 1.52
C VAL A 49 -9.95 5.55 1.88
N PRO A 50 -10.23 4.37 1.29
CA PRO A 50 -11.38 3.57 1.71
C PRO A 50 -11.26 3.14 3.18
N ARG A 51 -12.39 3.07 3.89
CA ARG A 51 -12.43 2.36 5.18
C ARG A 51 -12.47 0.86 4.95
N HIS A 52 -11.31 0.21 5.03
CA HIS A 52 -11.23 -1.25 4.98
C HIS A 52 -11.20 -1.82 6.41
N ARG A 53 -12.17 -2.67 6.74
CA ARG A 53 -12.32 -3.28 8.08
C ARG A 53 -11.65 -4.64 8.19
N ALA A 54 -10.63 -4.91 7.36
CA ALA A 54 -9.90 -6.17 7.41
C ALA A 54 -9.34 -6.44 8.81
N ARG A 55 -9.50 -7.68 9.26
CA ARG A 55 -9.04 -8.12 10.57
C ARG A 55 -7.76 -8.90 10.43
N LEU A 56 -6.85 -8.70 11.38
CA LEU A 56 -5.62 -9.47 11.48
C LEU A 56 -5.99 -10.87 12.01
N ARG A 57 -5.63 -11.91 11.26
CA ARG A 57 -5.92 -13.31 11.57
C ARG A 57 -4.72 -14.16 11.20
N ARG A 58 -4.54 -15.29 11.89
CA ARG A 58 -3.50 -16.27 11.53
C ARG A 58 -3.62 -16.66 10.06
N LEU A 59 -2.50 -16.70 9.35
CA LEU A 59 -2.46 -17.14 7.96
C LEU A 59 -2.88 -18.60 7.88
N ALA A 60 -4.03 -18.86 7.24
CA ALA A 60 -4.57 -20.21 7.11
C ALA A 60 -3.61 -21.10 6.31
N ALA A 61 -3.40 -22.33 6.78
CA ALA A 61 -2.52 -23.31 6.14
C ALA A 61 -2.88 -23.56 4.66
N ARG A 62 -4.18 -23.54 4.32
CA ARG A 62 -4.66 -23.65 2.93
C ARG A 62 -4.12 -22.52 2.05
N ARG A 63 -4.17 -21.28 2.51
CA ARG A 63 -3.68 -20.09 1.78
C ARG A 63 -2.16 -20.15 1.61
N LYS A 64 -1.44 -20.52 2.68
CA LYS A 64 0.02 -20.74 2.63
C LYS A 64 0.38 -21.80 1.58
N ARG A 65 -0.30 -22.95 1.57
CA ARG A 65 -0.09 -23.99 0.56
C ARG A 65 -0.38 -23.52 -0.86
N ALA A 66 -1.51 -22.82 -1.07
CA ALA A 66 -1.87 -22.28 -2.37
C ALA A 66 -0.82 -21.30 -2.90
N PHE A 67 -0.35 -20.38 -2.04
CA PHE A 67 0.70 -19.44 -2.38
C PHE A 67 2.01 -20.15 -2.76
N LEU A 68 2.51 -21.07 -1.93
CA LEU A 68 3.76 -21.79 -2.21
C LEU A 68 3.65 -22.69 -3.45
N GLY A 69 2.48 -23.28 -3.70
CA GLY A 69 2.20 -24.00 -4.94
C GLY A 69 2.32 -23.10 -6.17
N ARG A 70 1.79 -21.86 -6.09
CA ARG A 70 1.94 -20.87 -7.16
C ARG A 70 3.40 -20.46 -7.37
N VAL A 71 4.15 -20.17 -6.31
CA VAL A 71 5.57 -19.78 -6.45
C VAL A 71 6.36 -20.88 -7.15
N ARG A 72 6.17 -22.15 -6.77
CA ARG A 72 6.79 -23.29 -7.47
C ARG A 72 6.42 -23.35 -8.96
N ALA A 73 5.14 -23.15 -9.29
CA ALA A 73 4.69 -23.14 -10.67
C ALA A 73 5.33 -22.01 -11.49
N LEU A 74 5.48 -20.82 -10.90
CA LEU A 74 6.15 -19.68 -11.54
C LEU A 74 7.64 -19.94 -11.76
N VAL A 75 8.35 -20.48 -10.75
CA VAL A 75 9.76 -20.86 -10.89
C VAL A 75 9.94 -21.88 -12.01
N ALA A 76 9.12 -22.93 -12.04
CA ALA A 76 9.16 -23.92 -13.11
C ALA A 76 8.84 -23.32 -14.49
N ALA A 77 7.94 -22.33 -14.56
CA ALA A 77 7.66 -21.62 -15.81
C ALA A 77 8.86 -20.78 -16.29
N VAL A 78 9.54 -20.07 -15.40
CA VAL A 78 10.77 -19.32 -15.71
C VAL A 78 11.86 -20.24 -16.28
N ARG A 79 12.00 -21.47 -15.74
CA ARG A 79 12.99 -22.45 -16.24
C ARG A 79 12.66 -22.99 -17.63
N ARG A 80 11.38 -23.11 -17.98
CA ARG A 80 10.94 -23.63 -19.29
C ARG A 80 11.00 -22.58 -20.38
N SER A 81 10.87 -21.29 -20.05
CA SER A 81 10.77 -20.22 -21.04
C SER A 81 11.27 -18.88 -20.51
N THR A 82 11.99 -18.18 -21.39
CA THR A 82 12.37 -16.77 -21.21
C THR A 82 11.29 -15.80 -21.70
N ALA A 83 10.19 -16.28 -22.29
CA ALA A 83 9.07 -15.44 -22.70
C ALA A 83 8.23 -15.02 -21.47
N ASP A 84 7.81 -13.76 -21.42
CA ASP A 84 6.84 -13.30 -20.42
C ASP A 84 5.42 -13.50 -20.95
N GLU A 85 4.80 -14.61 -20.56
CA GLU A 85 3.42 -14.94 -20.96
C GLU A 85 2.35 -13.95 -20.44
N ASP A 86 2.71 -13.01 -19.55
CA ASP A 86 1.77 -12.13 -18.82
C ASP A 86 2.23 -10.66 -18.85
N GLU A 87 2.86 -10.24 -19.95
CA GLU A 87 3.35 -8.87 -20.18
C GLU A 87 2.20 -7.91 -20.56
N ARG A 88 1.23 -7.75 -19.65
CA ARG A 88 0.57 -6.44 -19.59
C ARG A 88 1.62 -5.45 -19.12
N THR A 89 1.86 -4.40 -19.90
CA THR A 89 2.67 -3.24 -19.50
C THR A 89 2.21 -2.78 -18.13
N VAL A 90 3.03 -3.07 -17.13
CA VAL A 90 2.89 -2.47 -15.80
C VAL A 90 3.80 -1.26 -15.85
N ASP A 91 3.28 -0.11 -15.44
CA ASP A 91 4.07 1.10 -15.30
C ASP A 91 5.38 0.82 -14.54
N ALA A 92 6.43 1.57 -14.87
CA ALA A 92 7.68 1.53 -14.12
C ALA A 92 7.39 1.67 -12.61
N PRO A 93 8.21 1.05 -11.74
CA PRO A 93 8.11 1.27 -10.30
C PRO A 93 8.02 2.77 -10.00
N ALA A 94 7.12 3.16 -9.10
CA ALA A 94 7.09 4.54 -8.65
C ALA A 94 8.44 4.88 -8.01
N GLU A 95 9.09 5.92 -8.51
CA GLU A 95 10.27 6.50 -7.86
C GLU A 95 9.79 7.19 -6.59
N LEU A 96 10.26 6.69 -5.45
CA LEU A 96 9.88 7.17 -4.13
C LEU A 96 11.16 7.43 -3.36
N ASP A 97 11.36 8.68 -2.93
CA ASP A 97 12.36 8.99 -1.93
C ASP A 97 11.96 8.41 -0.56
N GLU A 98 12.80 8.65 0.45
CA GLU A 98 12.57 8.15 1.81
C GLU A 98 11.24 8.65 2.40
N THR A 99 10.95 9.95 2.23
CA THR A 99 9.74 10.57 2.78
C THR A 99 8.48 10.06 2.08
N ALA A 100 8.51 9.98 0.75
CA ALA A 100 7.46 9.40 -0.06
C ALA A 100 7.20 7.93 0.32
N THR A 101 8.26 7.16 0.58
CA THR A 101 8.16 5.78 1.05
C THR A 101 7.45 5.71 2.41
N ARG A 102 7.80 6.58 3.35
CA ARG A 102 7.15 6.67 4.67
C ARG A 102 5.68 7.09 4.56
N VAL A 103 5.35 8.06 3.69
CA VAL A 103 3.97 8.47 3.39
C VAL A 103 3.16 7.31 2.84
N VAL A 104 3.74 6.52 1.93
CA VAL A 104 3.14 5.32 1.38
C VAL A 104 2.81 4.31 2.49
N ILE A 105 3.76 4.02 3.38
CA ILE A 105 3.55 3.07 4.49
C ILE A 105 2.45 3.56 5.44
N ALA A 106 2.50 4.84 5.85
CA ALA A 106 1.54 5.42 6.79
C ALA A 106 0.10 5.36 6.24
N THR A 107 -0.06 5.70 4.96
CA THR A 107 -1.35 5.75 4.26
C THR A 107 -1.89 4.34 3.95
N CYS A 108 -1.07 3.44 3.39
CA CYS A 108 -1.48 2.06 3.08
C CYS A 108 -1.90 1.30 4.34
N SER A 109 -1.18 1.50 5.45
CA SER A 109 -1.52 0.89 6.74
C SER A 109 -2.85 1.41 7.29
N ALA A 110 -3.24 2.64 6.95
CA ALA A 110 -4.48 3.23 7.43
C ALA A 110 -5.72 2.61 6.78
N CYS A 111 -5.66 2.35 5.47
CA CYS A 111 -6.70 1.63 4.73
C CYS A 111 -6.48 0.11 4.72
N ARG A 112 -5.50 -0.40 5.50
CA ARG A 112 -5.18 -1.82 5.61
C ARG A 112 -4.97 -2.49 4.25
N GLY A 113 -4.42 -1.75 3.28
CA GLY A 113 -4.19 -2.21 1.91
C GLY A 113 -5.45 -2.70 1.21
N SER A 114 -6.51 -1.88 1.17
CA SER A 114 -7.75 -2.22 0.44
C SER A 114 -7.48 -2.69 -1.00
N CYS A 115 -6.51 -2.07 -1.71
CA CYS A 115 -6.10 -2.52 -3.05
C CYS A 115 -5.31 -3.84 -3.04
N CYS A 116 -4.59 -4.13 -1.95
CA CYS A 116 -3.85 -5.38 -1.77
C CYS A 116 -4.77 -6.60 -1.62
N GLY A 117 -6.07 -6.41 -1.34
CA GLY A 117 -7.05 -7.51 -1.31
C GLY A 117 -7.08 -8.29 -2.62
N ASN A 118 -6.90 -7.60 -3.75
CA ASN A 118 -6.85 -8.22 -5.08
C ASN A 118 -5.63 -9.13 -5.30
N GLY A 119 -4.65 -9.11 -4.39
CA GLY A 119 -3.47 -9.98 -4.44
C GLY A 119 -3.72 -11.37 -3.86
N GLY A 120 -4.73 -11.51 -2.98
CA GLY A 120 -5.14 -12.78 -2.39
C GLY A 120 -3.99 -13.73 -2.05
N ASP A 121 -4.07 -14.95 -2.57
CA ASP A 121 -3.08 -16.02 -2.36
C ASP A 121 -1.98 -16.05 -3.44
N HIS A 122 -2.02 -15.13 -4.41
CA HIS A 122 -1.06 -15.06 -5.50
C HIS A 122 -0.06 -13.91 -5.37
N ALA A 123 -0.33 -12.96 -4.48
CA ALA A 123 0.49 -11.77 -4.20
C ALA A 123 0.90 -10.97 -5.44
N PHE A 124 0.07 -11.01 -6.49
CA PHE A 124 0.37 -10.47 -7.83
C PHE A 124 1.67 -10.98 -8.47
N LEU A 125 2.30 -12.03 -7.91
CA LEU A 125 3.53 -12.58 -8.47
C LEU A 125 3.25 -13.20 -9.84
N ARG A 126 4.16 -12.91 -10.77
CA ARG A 126 4.17 -13.36 -12.17
C ARG A 126 5.55 -13.87 -12.55
N THR A 127 5.65 -14.55 -13.69
CA THR A 127 6.89 -15.11 -14.24
C THR A 127 8.00 -14.07 -14.26
N ARG A 128 7.74 -12.86 -14.78
CA ARG A 128 8.71 -11.76 -14.77
C ARG A 128 9.28 -11.44 -13.39
N THR A 129 8.45 -11.39 -12.35
CA THR A 129 8.90 -11.10 -10.97
C THR A 129 9.89 -12.16 -10.47
N LEU A 130 9.59 -13.44 -10.72
CA LEU A 130 10.47 -14.52 -10.30
C LEU A 130 11.73 -14.58 -11.18
N ARG A 131 11.63 -14.26 -12.47
CA ARG A 131 12.79 -14.17 -13.37
C ARG A 131 13.78 -13.10 -12.90
N GLU A 132 13.30 -11.89 -12.62
CA GLU A 132 14.12 -10.79 -12.09
C GLU A 132 14.79 -11.19 -10.76
N PHE A 133 14.03 -11.80 -9.85
CA PHE A 133 14.58 -12.27 -8.58
C PHE A 133 15.65 -13.35 -8.77
N MET A 134 15.40 -14.35 -9.62
CA MET A 134 16.34 -15.44 -9.89
C MET A 134 17.60 -14.96 -10.63
N ALA A 135 17.47 -14.00 -11.55
CA ALA A 135 18.60 -13.39 -12.22
C ALA A 135 19.50 -12.61 -11.25
N ALA A 136 18.91 -11.92 -10.26
CA ALA A 136 19.66 -11.23 -9.21
C ALA A 136 20.28 -12.19 -8.17
N HIS A 137 19.84 -13.46 -8.12
CA HIS A 137 20.30 -14.45 -7.14
C HIS A 137 20.65 -15.79 -7.83
N PRO A 138 21.66 -15.81 -8.71
CA PRO A 138 21.95 -16.98 -9.57
C PRO A 138 22.40 -18.22 -8.80
N ALA A 139 22.88 -18.06 -7.56
CA ALA A 139 23.30 -19.15 -6.69
C ALA A 139 22.13 -19.92 -6.04
N LEU A 140 20.90 -19.39 -6.07
CA LEU A 140 19.74 -20.05 -5.47
C LEU A 140 19.18 -21.11 -6.43
N ASP A 141 18.97 -22.32 -5.90
CA ASP A 141 18.17 -23.33 -6.56
C ASP A 141 16.66 -23.03 -6.45
N ASP A 142 15.84 -23.80 -7.16
CA ASP A 142 14.40 -23.58 -7.23
C ASP A 142 13.70 -23.71 -5.86
N ASN A 143 14.19 -24.60 -4.98
CA ASN A 143 13.65 -24.76 -3.63
C ASN A 143 14.05 -23.58 -2.73
N ALA A 144 15.28 -23.09 -2.87
CA ALA A 144 15.79 -21.94 -2.15
C ALA A 144 15.04 -20.65 -2.55
N VAL A 145 14.67 -20.49 -3.82
CA VAL A 145 13.80 -19.38 -4.28
C VAL A 145 12.44 -19.45 -3.59
N VAL A 146 11.80 -20.62 -3.55
CA VAL A 146 10.51 -20.81 -2.87
C VAL A 146 10.64 -20.52 -1.37
N ALA A 147 11.73 -20.99 -0.74
CA ALA A 147 12.01 -20.75 0.67
C ALA A 147 12.21 -19.25 0.98
N ALA A 148 12.90 -18.52 0.10
CA ALA A 148 13.09 -17.08 0.24
C ALA A 148 11.76 -16.33 0.26
N TYR A 149 10.82 -16.65 -0.64
CA TYR A 149 9.47 -16.08 -0.60
C TYR A 149 8.66 -16.54 0.62
N ALA A 150 8.81 -17.80 1.04
CA ALA A 150 8.12 -18.35 2.21
C ALA A 150 8.54 -17.67 3.52
N ALA A 151 9.81 -17.28 3.66
CA ALA A 151 10.37 -16.66 4.85
C ALA A 151 9.69 -15.32 5.20
N TRP A 152 9.17 -14.61 4.21
CA TRP A 152 8.48 -13.33 4.39
C TRP A 152 6.98 -13.46 4.71
N LEU A 153 6.42 -14.68 4.75
CA LEU A 153 5.02 -14.87 5.12
C LEU A 153 4.83 -14.59 6.61
N PRO A 154 4.01 -13.60 6.99
CA PRO A 154 3.77 -13.32 8.38
C PRO A 154 2.88 -14.40 9.01
N GLU A 155 3.02 -14.60 10.32
CA GLU A 155 2.12 -15.47 11.07
C GLU A 155 0.67 -14.99 10.95
N ASN A 156 0.46 -13.67 10.99
CA ASN A 156 -0.83 -13.04 10.93
C ASN A 156 -0.97 -12.14 9.69
N THR A 157 -2.08 -12.28 8.98
CA THR A 157 -2.41 -11.53 7.77
C THR A 157 -3.74 -10.79 7.93
N LEU A 158 -3.86 -9.63 7.30
CA LEU A 158 -5.14 -8.96 7.15
C LEU A 158 -6.03 -9.77 6.22
N GLN A 159 -7.28 -10.02 6.62
CA GLN A 159 -8.28 -10.72 5.81
C GLN A 159 -9.44 -9.78 5.47
N PRO A 160 -9.81 -9.61 4.18
CA PRO A 160 -9.40 -10.39 2.99
C PRO A 160 -8.18 -9.82 2.20
N GLY A 161 -7.03 -9.58 2.84
CA GLY A 161 -5.81 -9.08 2.19
C GLY A 161 -4.92 -10.15 1.53
N CYS A 162 -3.92 -9.68 0.77
CA CYS A 162 -2.81 -10.48 0.26
C CYS A 162 -2.10 -11.28 1.37
N VAL A 163 -1.53 -12.43 1.04
CA VAL A 163 -0.76 -13.29 1.98
C VAL A 163 0.44 -12.61 2.64
N TYR A 164 0.97 -11.52 2.08
CA TYR A 164 2.04 -10.72 2.68
C TYR A 164 1.54 -9.50 3.47
N GLN A 165 0.24 -9.24 3.50
CA GLN A 165 -0.28 -8.05 4.14
C GLN A 165 -0.43 -8.27 5.66
N GLY A 166 0.58 -7.84 6.42
CA GLY A 166 0.60 -7.87 7.89
C GLY A 166 -0.10 -6.66 8.53
N GLY A 167 -0.01 -6.56 9.87
CA GLY A 167 -0.65 -5.47 10.62
C GLY A 167 -0.06 -4.08 10.36
N GLN A 168 1.22 -4.01 9.97
CA GLN A 168 1.96 -2.77 9.69
C GLN A 168 2.20 -2.54 8.19
N GLY A 169 1.54 -3.31 7.32
CA GLY A 169 1.74 -3.26 5.88
C GLY A 169 2.34 -4.55 5.32
N CYS A 170 2.84 -4.45 4.09
CA CYS A 170 3.37 -5.59 3.35
C CYS A 170 4.70 -6.04 3.96
N THR A 171 4.80 -7.31 4.36
CA THR A 171 6.01 -7.90 4.92
C THR A 171 7.02 -8.31 3.87
N LEU A 172 6.62 -8.41 2.60
CA LEU A 172 7.54 -8.71 1.51
C LEU A 172 8.39 -7.47 1.17
N PRO A 173 9.73 -7.56 1.04
CA PRO A 173 10.58 -6.45 0.65
C PRO A 173 10.24 -5.91 -0.74
N ARG A 174 10.44 -4.61 -0.98
CA ARG A 174 10.11 -3.95 -2.26
C ARG A 174 10.76 -4.63 -3.46
N ALA A 175 12.01 -5.07 -3.31
CA ALA A 175 12.77 -5.78 -4.35
C ALA A 175 12.16 -7.15 -4.74
N MET A 176 11.39 -7.79 -3.85
CA MET A 176 10.74 -9.08 -4.12
C MET A 176 9.27 -8.94 -4.57
N ARG A 177 8.70 -7.75 -4.46
CA ARG A 177 7.31 -7.47 -4.82
C ARG A 177 7.15 -7.46 -6.34
N SER A 178 5.98 -7.89 -6.81
CA SER A 178 5.57 -7.69 -8.21
C SER A 178 5.62 -6.21 -8.61
N ALA A 179 5.84 -5.89 -9.88
CA ALA A 179 5.86 -4.49 -10.31
C ALA A 179 4.57 -3.72 -10.01
N ILE A 180 3.38 -4.35 -10.07
CA ILE A 180 2.14 -3.63 -9.75
C ILE A 180 2.12 -3.15 -8.30
N CYS A 181 2.68 -3.94 -7.38
CA CYS A 181 2.84 -3.53 -5.98
C CYS A 181 3.83 -2.36 -5.83
N ASN A 182 4.78 -2.22 -6.76
CA ASN A 182 5.79 -1.16 -6.74
C ASN A 182 5.34 0.11 -7.48
N ALA A 183 4.46 -0.01 -8.47
CA ALA A 183 3.98 1.08 -9.31
C ALA A 183 2.63 1.67 -8.86
N TYR A 184 1.76 0.86 -8.24
CA TYR A 184 0.40 1.30 -7.95
C TYR A 184 0.34 2.32 -6.79
N LEU A 185 -0.10 3.53 -7.12
CA LEU A 185 -0.47 4.58 -6.17
C LEU A 185 -1.96 4.89 -6.29
N CYS A 186 -2.74 4.62 -5.24
CA CYS A 186 -4.16 4.96 -5.22
C CYS A 186 -4.38 6.48 -5.26
N GLY A 187 -5.58 6.93 -5.62
CA GLY A 187 -5.86 8.38 -5.68
C GLY A 187 -5.61 9.13 -4.37
N GLY A 188 -5.77 8.47 -3.22
CA GLY A 188 -5.42 9.05 -1.92
C GLY A 188 -3.92 9.25 -1.73
N LEU A 189 -3.11 8.27 -2.14
CA LEU A 189 -1.64 8.37 -2.12
C LEU A 189 -1.12 9.42 -3.09
N ARG A 190 -1.62 9.43 -4.34
CA ARG A 190 -1.19 10.43 -5.33
C ARG A 190 -1.40 11.84 -4.82
N ARG A 191 -2.57 12.13 -4.21
CA ARG A 191 -2.84 13.44 -3.60
C ARG A 191 -1.90 13.77 -2.44
N ALA A 192 -1.65 12.81 -1.55
CA ALA A 192 -0.73 13.05 -0.43
C ALA A 192 0.71 13.28 -0.89
N LEU A 193 1.17 12.51 -1.89
CA LEU A 193 2.53 12.62 -2.43
C LEU A 193 2.75 13.91 -3.23
N LEU A 194 1.71 14.49 -3.84
CA LEU A 194 1.82 15.78 -4.56
C LEU A 194 2.24 16.95 -3.66
N VAL A 195 1.97 16.86 -2.36
CA VAL A 195 2.27 17.93 -1.39
C VAL A 195 3.29 17.50 -0.34
N ALA A 196 3.68 16.22 -0.31
CA ALA A 196 4.70 15.74 0.59
C ALA A 196 6.07 16.31 0.20
N ASN A 197 6.86 16.66 1.21
CA ASN A 197 8.20 17.23 1.08
C ASN A 197 9.09 16.73 2.23
N HIS A 198 10.37 17.13 2.27
CA HIS A 198 11.31 16.69 3.30
C HIS A 198 10.93 17.08 4.74
N ASP A 199 10.07 18.08 4.92
CA ASP A 199 9.55 18.50 6.23
C ASP A 199 8.29 17.74 6.66
N THR A 200 7.72 16.91 5.80
CA THR A 200 6.54 16.11 6.12
C THR A 200 6.84 15.18 7.29
N ARG A 201 6.13 15.38 8.42
CA ARG A 201 6.26 14.56 9.65
C ARG A 201 5.16 13.51 9.78
N GLY A 202 4.07 13.66 9.04
CA GLY A 202 2.98 12.71 9.03
C GLY A 202 2.00 12.96 7.90
N VAL A 203 0.91 12.19 7.90
CA VAL A 203 -0.19 12.30 6.94
C VAL A 203 -1.50 12.34 7.72
N PHE A 204 -2.38 13.28 7.36
CA PHE A 204 -3.75 13.24 7.84
C PHE A 204 -4.54 12.26 6.98
N VAL A 205 -5.03 11.17 7.58
CA VAL A 205 -5.80 10.15 6.86
C VAL A 205 -7.27 10.26 7.19
N ALA A 206 -8.08 10.56 6.19
CA ALA A 206 -9.54 10.53 6.25
C ALA A 206 -10.10 9.31 5.50
N TYR A 207 -11.27 8.84 5.90
CA TYR A 207 -11.85 7.63 5.33
C TYR A 207 -13.11 7.91 4.51
N ARG A 208 -13.13 7.40 3.28
CA ARG A 208 -14.29 7.47 2.38
C ARG A 208 -15.13 6.19 2.44
N GLU A 209 -16.44 6.35 2.62
CA GLU A 209 -17.46 5.32 2.52
C GLU A 209 -18.56 5.83 1.57
N GLY A 210 -18.56 5.34 0.32
CA GLY A 210 -19.46 5.87 -0.72
C GLY A 210 -19.19 7.34 -1.02
N GLU A 211 -20.19 8.19 -0.85
CA GLU A 211 -20.08 9.64 -1.02
C GLU A 211 -19.70 10.38 0.28
N ARG A 212 -19.57 9.68 1.40
CA ARG A 212 -19.25 10.29 2.69
C ARG A 212 -17.78 10.16 3.02
N VAL A 213 -17.21 11.21 3.60
CA VAL A 213 -15.94 11.14 4.31
C VAL A 213 -16.22 11.19 5.81
N SER A 214 -15.50 10.37 6.57
CA SER A 214 -15.77 10.15 7.98
C SER A 214 -14.49 9.90 8.75
N GLY A 215 -14.43 10.48 9.94
CA GLY A 215 -13.26 10.42 10.80
C GLY A 215 -12.01 10.99 10.12
N GLY A 216 -10.94 11.02 10.89
CA GLY A 216 -9.64 11.37 10.41
C GLY A 216 -8.65 11.32 11.55
N ARG A 217 -7.41 10.94 11.26
CA ARG A 217 -6.35 10.97 12.27
C ARG A 217 -5.04 11.35 11.65
N LEU A 218 -4.25 12.08 12.42
CA LEU A 218 -2.84 12.27 12.15
C LEU A 218 -2.14 10.92 12.29
N ARG A 219 -1.29 10.61 11.31
CA ARG A 219 -0.41 9.46 11.35
C ARG A 219 1.01 9.95 11.13
N VAL A 220 1.81 9.89 12.20
CA VAL A 220 3.23 10.18 12.12
C VAL A 220 3.90 9.19 11.16
N LEU A 221 4.84 9.70 10.37
CA LEU A 221 5.59 8.89 9.43
C LEU A 221 6.47 7.88 10.20
N PRO A 222 6.39 6.57 9.86
CA PRO A 222 7.18 5.55 10.55
C PRO A 222 8.67 5.79 10.33
N VAL A 223 9.51 5.39 11.28
CA VAL A 223 10.95 5.28 11.06
C VAL A 223 11.20 4.08 10.14
N LEU A 224 11.99 4.27 9.09
CA LEU A 224 12.39 3.16 8.22
C LEU A 224 13.52 2.39 8.88
N SER A 225 13.22 1.23 9.46
CA SER A 225 14.26 0.28 9.83
C SER A 225 14.93 -0.20 8.55
N HIS A 226 16.23 0.04 8.42
CA HIS A 226 17.03 -0.56 7.35
C HIS A 226 17.18 -2.03 7.73
N GLY A 227 16.33 -2.88 7.16
CA GLY A 227 16.38 -4.33 7.28
C GLY A 227 17.13 -4.95 6.13
#